data_AF-A0A8C5LTU4-F1
#
_entry.id   AF-A0A8C5LTU4-F1
#
_cell.length_a   1.000
_cell.length_b   1.000
_cell.length_c   1.000
_cell.angle_alpha   90.00
_cell.angle_beta   90.00
_cell.angle_gamma   90.00
#
_symmetry.space_group_name_H-M   'P 1'
#
loop_
_entity.id
_entity.type
_entity.pdbx_description
1 polymer ?
#
loop_
_entity_poly.entity_id
_entity_poly.type
_entity_poly.pdbx_seq_one_letter_code
_entity_poly.pdbx_strand_id
1 'polypeptide(L)'
;MQKTVMYVYIFLYLYIIIYPFIFQHKFGAHLSMTNEPFHWAWDSELPLECESHSVRIRSAPSRSKEERWSAWSAWKTHYGQFFSITFLLITLFVIYPHEKIVPEGSNVSFCCIPSKGERVTKMKYGVRRGLTYDVPNGSAGTFVITVSNVKMSASDGTNVIYEPSNISCETSDMKILTCTWSPGSLYNFQQNGNGDGKLNPKYTMYERFTNITTYCQARNSCVWTIERSQSIYNFTLTAENRLGRESVNIVVNVSENGMETSAM
;
A
#
# COMPACT_ATOMS: atom_id res chain seq x y z
N MET A 1 33.78 -5.74 -14.62
CA MET A 1 33.04 -4.61 -14.04
C MET A 1 32.67 -4.92 -12.59
N GLN A 2 33.13 -4.09 -11.66
CA GLN A 2 33.16 -4.36 -10.22
C GLN A 2 31.81 -3.97 -9.59
N LYS A 3 30.98 -4.95 -9.23
CA LYS A 3 29.75 -4.72 -8.46
C LYS A 3 30.13 -4.33 -7.03
N THR A 4 29.85 -3.09 -6.63
CA THR A 4 29.96 -2.61 -5.24
C THR A 4 28.60 -2.79 -4.57
N VAL A 5 28.53 -3.65 -3.55
CA VAL A 5 27.36 -3.73 -2.66
C VAL A 5 27.60 -2.73 -1.53
N MET A 6 26.68 -1.79 -1.32
CA MET A 6 26.67 -0.92 -0.15
C MET A 6 25.75 -1.51 0.91
N TYR A 7 26.21 -1.50 2.15
CA TYR A 7 25.40 -1.83 3.33
C TYR A 7 24.89 -0.57 4.01
N VAL A 8 23.58 -0.34 3.95
CA VAL A 8 22.91 0.77 4.63
C VAL A 8 22.44 0.29 6.01
N TYR A 9 22.86 1.00 7.05
CA TYR A 9 22.38 0.81 8.41
C TYR A 9 21.38 1.89 8.73
N ILE A 10 20.33 1.54 9.47
CA ILE A 10 19.23 2.45 9.78
C ILE A 10 19.02 2.32 11.27
N PHE A 11 19.40 3.35 12.00
CA PHE A 11 19.07 3.47 13.41
C PHE A 11 17.66 4.03 13.50
N LEU A 12 16.88 3.57 14.46
CA LEU A 12 15.64 4.19 14.87
C LEU A 12 15.77 4.41 16.37
N TYR A 13 15.47 5.62 16.83
CA TYR A 13 15.57 5.97 18.24
C TYR A 13 14.16 6.24 18.73
N LEU A 14 13.56 5.30 19.44
CA LEU A 14 12.25 5.44 20.06
C LEU A 14 12.45 6.00 21.46
N TYR A 15 11.90 7.17 21.76
CA TYR A 15 11.98 7.81 23.09
C TYR A 15 10.94 7.21 24.06
N ILE A 16 10.97 5.89 24.27
CA ILE A 16 10.18 5.24 25.32
C ILE A 16 11.12 4.81 26.44
N ILE A 17 10.86 5.32 27.65
CA ILE A 17 11.35 4.86 28.96
C ILE A 17 12.62 3.97 28.90
N ILE A 18 13.76 4.60 29.17
CA ILE A 18 15.03 4.01 29.65
C ILE A 18 15.77 3.03 28.71
N TYR A 19 15.17 2.51 27.63
CA TYR A 19 15.86 1.59 26.70
C TYR A 19 15.67 1.99 25.22
N PRO A 20 16.74 2.38 24.52
CA PRO A 20 16.66 2.60 23.08
C PRO A 20 16.45 1.26 22.36
N PHE A 21 15.30 1.10 21.71
CA PHE A 21 15.09 0.01 20.76
C PHE A 21 15.87 0.30 19.48
N ILE A 22 17.00 -0.38 19.31
CA ILE A 22 17.86 -0.23 18.14
C ILE A 22 17.46 -1.30 17.12
N PHE A 23 16.73 -0.90 16.08
CA PHE A 23 16.61 -1.73 14.89
C PHE A 23 17.88 -1.60 14.05
N GLN A 24 18.38 -2.72 13.52
CA GLN A 24 19.51 -2.72 12.60
C GLN A 24 19.17 -3.60 11.41
N HIS A 25 19.11 -2.99 10.23
CA HIS A 25 18.93 -3.71 8.98
C HIS A 25 20.17 -3.56 8.10
N LYS A 26 20.51 -4.61 7.33
CA LYS A 26 21.64 -4.64 6.40
C LYS A 26 21.09 -4.86 5.00
N PHE A 27 20.98 -3.78 4.22
CA PHE A 27 20.54 -3.87 2.82
C PHE A 27 21.74 -4.02 1.90
N GLY A 28 21.66 -4.87 0.88
CA GLY A 28 22.64 -4.91 -0.19
C GLY A 28 22.13 -4.13 -1.40
N ALA A 29 22.72 -2.96 -1.67
CA ALA A 29 22.37 -2.19 -2.88
C ALA A 29 23.50 -2.28 -3.92
N HIS A 30 23.15 -2.63 -5.16
CA HIS A 30 24.04 -2.48 -6.31
C HIS A 30 23.94 -1.05 -6.83
N LEU A 31 24.97 -0.25 -6.56
CA LEU A 31 25.09 1.07 -7.21
C LEU A 31 25.47 0.86 -8.68
N SER A 32 24.60 1.30 -9.59
CA SER A 32 24.94 1.49 -11.00
C SER A 32 25.84 2.73 -11.15
N MET A 33 26.61 2.80 -12.24
CA MET A 33 27.39 4.01 -12.59
C MET A 33 26.52 5.13 -13.16
N THR A 34 25.22 4.88 -13.34
CA THR A 34 24.23 5.92 -13.61
C THR A 34 24.03 6.65 -12.29
N ASN A 35 24.19 7.97 -12.28
CA ASN A 35 24.19 8.82 -11.08
C ASN A 35 22.79 8.91 -10.42
N GLU A 36 22.01 7.85 -10.47
CA GLU A 36 20.62 7.78 -10.04
C GLU A 36 20.54 7.53 -8.53
N PRO A 37 19.66 8.26 -7.82
CA PRO A 37 19.50 8.08 -6.39
C PRO A 37 18.88 6.71 -6.06
N PHE A 38 19.47 6.02 -5.08
CA PHE A 38 18.87 4.82 -4.50
C PHE A 38 17.74 5.22 -3.55
N HIS A 39 16.55 4.67 -3.79
CA HIS A 39 15.38 4.86 -2.95
C HIS A 39 15.12 3.62 -2.09
N TRP A 40 14.77 3.84 -0.82
CA TRP A 40 14.39 2.80 0.13
C TRP A 40 13.15 3.26 0.91
N ALA A 41 12.25 2.32 1.16
CA ALA A 41 11.05 2.51 1.96
C ALA A 41 11.03 1.49 3.10
N TRP A 42 10.52 1.90 4.25
CA TRP A 42 10.33 1.05 5.42
C TRP A 42 9.11 1.50 6.19
N ASP A 43 8.35 0.49 6.60
CA ASP A 43 7.17 0.66 7.43
C ASP A 43 7.55 0.39 8.88
N SER A 44 7.31 1.39 9.74
CA SER A 44 7.45 1.23 11.17
C SER A 44 6.34 0.36 11.73
N GLU A 45 6.69 -0.47 12.72
CA GLU A 45 5.71 -1.23 13.51
C GLU A 45 4.82 -0.30 14.37
N LEU A 46 5.30 0.92 14.64
CA LEU A 46 4.58 1.98 15.35
C LEU A 46 4.24 3.12 14.39
N PRO A 47 3.03 3.70 14.47
CA PRO A 47 2.70 4.91 13.70
C PRO A 47 3.76 6.00 13.94
N LEU A 48 4.24 6.63 12.87
CA LEU A 48 5.31 7.64 12.94
C LEU A 48 4.88 8.88 13.72
N GLU A 49 3.58 9.09 13.91
CA GLU A 49 2.99 10.15 14.70
C GLU A 49 3.12 9.90 16.20
N CYS A 50 3.30 8.66 16.65
CA CYS A 50 3.42 8.36 18.07
C CYS A 50 4.73 8.82 18.67
N GLU A 51 5.80 8.78 17.87
CA GLU A 51 7.14 8.88 18.39
C GLU A 51 8.08 9.46 17.35
N SER A 52 9.11 10.17 17.81
CA SER A 52 10.12 10.70 16.89
C SER A 52 11.04 9.59 16.42
N HIS A 53 11.24 9.45 15.11
CA HIS A 53 12.11 8.46 14.51
C HIS A 53 13.32 9.15 13.88
N SER A 54 14.53 8.80 14.32
CA SER A 54 15.77 9.37 13.80
C SER A 54 16.57 8.32 13.05
N VAL A 55 16.93 8.60 11.79
CA VAL A 55 17.68 7.72 10.88
C VAL A 55 19.02 8.34 10.51
N ARG A 56 20.05 7.50 10.39
CA ARG A 56 21.35 7.82 9.78
C ARG A 56 21.87 6.60 9.05
N ILE A 57 22.74 6.81 8.07
CA ILE A 57 23.29 5.75 7.21
C ILE A 57 24.81 5.79 7.20
N ARG A 58 25.45 4.66 6.88
CA ARG A 58 26.87 4.54 6.51
C ARG A 58 26.97 3.46 5.44
N SER A 59 28.13 3.30 4.82
CA SER A 59 28.37 2.24 3.83
C SER A 59 29.72 1.58 4.02
N ALA A 60 29.88 0.37 3.49
CA ALA A 60 31.16 -0.31 3.33
C ALA A 60 31.16 -1.04 1.99
N PRO A 61 32.31 -1.12 1.30
CA PRO A 61 32.43 -1.86 0.05
C PRO A 61 32.39 -3.37 0.30
N SER A 62 31.50 -4.08 -0.40
CA SER A 62 31.28 -5.53 -0.29
C SER A 62 32.50 -6.46 -0.42
N ARG A 63 33.58 -6.01 -1.05
CA ARG A 63 34.66 -6.88 -1.56
C ARG A 63 35.93 -6.89 -0.70
N SER A 64 36.00 -6.08 0.35
CA SER A 64 37.16 -6.09 1.25
C SER A 64 36.96 -7.16 2.33
N LYS A 65 37.98 -8.00 2.55
CA LYS A 65 38.01 -8.98 3.65
C LYS A 65 37.92 -8.31 5.03
N GLU A 66 38.25 -7.02 5.09
CA GLU A 66 38.01 -6.13 6.22
C GLU A 66 36.92 -5.12 5.85
N GLU A 67 35.82 -5.09 6.59
CA GLU A 67 34.74 -4.12 6.39
C GLU A 67 35.21 -2.71 6.79
N ARG A 68 35.83 -1.97 5.87
CA ARG A 68 36.18 -0.56 6.11
C ARG A 68 34.94 0.31 5.91
N TRP A 69 34.27 0.60 7.03
CA TRP A 69 33.09 1.45 7.07
C TRP A 69 33.41 2.92 6.80
N SER A 70 32.51 3.59 6.08
CA SER A 70 32.48 5.05 5.99
C SER A 70 32.12 5.67 7.35
N ALA A 71 32.34 6.97 7.47
CA ALA A 71 31.71 7.75 8.53
C ALA A 71 30.17 7.66 8.42
N TRP A 72 29.50 7.82 9.56
CA TRP A 72 28.05 7.97 9.62
C TRP A 72 27.61 9.28 8.96
N SER A 73 26.46 9.25 8.29
CA SER A 73 25.75 10.46 7.90
C SER A 73 25.27 11.23 9.13
N ALA A 74 24.94 12.50 8.93
CA ALA A 74 24.14 13.25 9.89
C ALA A 74 22.80 12.53 10.15
N TRP A 75 22.28 12.71 11.36
CA TRP A 75 20.94 12.27 11.72
C TRP A 75 19.89 13.03 10.92
N LYS A 76 18.86 12.32 10.48
CA LYS A 76 17.61 12.89 9.98
C LYS A 76 16.48 12.39 10.86
N THR A 77 15.71 13.32 11.42
CA THR A 77 14.64 12.99 12.36
C THR A 77 13.30 13.34 11.75
N HIS A 78 12.41 12.34 11.69
CA HIS A 78 10.98 12.55 11.57
C HIS A 78 10.42 12.71 12.97
N TYR A 79 9.95 13.90 13.32
CA TYR A 79 9.39 14.15 14.63
C TYR A 79 7.97 13.59 14.72
N GLY A 80 7.69 12.86 15.79
CA GLY A 80 6.34 12.44 16.13
C GLY A 80 5.45 13.64 16.40
N GLN A 81 4.14 13.43 16.41
CA GLN A 81 3.23 14.49 16.79
C GLN A 81 3.23 14.67 18.30
N PHE A 82 3.40 15.92 18.71
CA PHE A 82 3.16 16.36 20.07
C PHE A 82 1.97 17.31 20.05
N PHE A 83 1.18 17.32 21.13
CA PHE A 83 0.03 18.22 21.26
C PHE A 83 0.43 19.68 20.99
N SER A 84 0.00 20.22 19.85
CA SER A 84 0.06 21.65 19.59
C SER A 84 -1.09 22.33 20.30
N ILE A 85 -0.80 23.46 20.96
CA ILE A 85 -1.71 24.24 21.80
C ILE A 85 -2.96 24.71 21.01
N THR A 86 -2.94 24.68 19.68
CA THR A 86 -4.07 25.06 18.82
C THR A 86 -5.20 24.02 18.79
N PHE A 87 -4.95 22.75 19.12
CA PHE A 87 -5.94 21.66 19.12
C PHE A 87 -6.81 21.60 20.40
N LEU A 88 -6.53 22.49 21.36
CA LEU A 88 -7.05 22.46 22.74
C LEU A 88 -8.56 22.68 22.88
N LEU A 89 -9.25 23.12 21.82
CA LEU A 89 -10.60 23.67 21.97
C LEU A 89 -11.73 22.64 21.83
N ILE A 90 -11.50 21.42 21.32
CA ILE A 90 -12.62 20.50 21.00
C ILE A 90 -12.35 18.99 21.25
N THR A 91 -11.11 18.47 21.26
CA THR A 91 -10.86 17.00 21.35
C THR A 91 -9.99 16.59 22.55
N LEU A 92 -10.43 15.56 23.28
CA LEU A 92 -9.76 15.03 24.48
C LEU A 92 -8.56 14.11 24.16
N PHE A 93 -8.47 13.62 22.92
CA PHE A 93 -7.41 12.75 22.41
C PHE A 93 -7.42 12.75 20.88
N VAL A 94 -6.30 12.36 20.27
CA VAL A 94 -6.16 12.13 18.83
C VAL A 94 -5.65 10.71 18.60
N ILE A 95 -6.22 10.01 17.62
CA ILE A 95 -5.85 8.62 17.29
C ILE A 95 -5.34 8.53 15.86
N TYR A 96 -4.15 7.96 15.69
CA TYR A 96 -3.55 7.64 14.39
C TYR A 96 -3.49 6.13 14.16
N PRO A 97 -3.44 5.66 12.91
CA PRO A 97 -3.57 6.44 11.68
C PRO A 97 -5.04 6.80 11.40
N HIS A 98 -5.26 7.93 10.73
CA HIS A 98 -6.58 8.28 10.19
C HIS A 98 -6.79 7.58 8.84
N GLU A 99 -7.95 6.96 8.65
CA GLU A 99 -8.40 6.41 7.36
C GLU A 99 -7.43 5.39 6.69
N LYS A 100 -6.56 4.73 7.48
CA LYS A 100 -5.69 3.67 6.95
C LYS A 100 -6.54 2.49 6.49
N ILE A 101 -6.35 2.09 5.23
CA ILE A 101 -7.00 0.92 4.64
C ILE A 101 -6.02 -0.26 4.71
N VAL A 102 -6.51 -1.40 5.19
CA VAL A 102 -5.73 -2.64 5.29
C VAL A 102 -6.57 -3.84 4.87
N PRO A 103 -5.96 -4.96 4.43
CA PRO A 103 -6.68 -6.20 4.19
C PRO A 103 -7.37 -6.72 5.46
N GLU A 104 -8.53 -7.36 5.30
CA GLU A 104 -9.18 -8.07 6.42
C GLU A 104 -8.22 -9.11 7.02
N GLY A 105 -8.24 -9.26 8.34
CA GLY A 105 -7.36 -10.20 9.04
C GLY A 105 -5.98 -9.64 9.38
N SER A 106 -5.63 -8.45 8.87
CA SER A 106 -4.37 -7.78 9.22
C SER A 106 -4.32 -7.37 10.70
N ASN A 107 -3.10 -7.14 11.19
CA ASN A 107 -2.87 -6.49 12.48
C ASN A 107 -2.63 -4.99 12.25
N VAL A 108 -3.30 -4.14 13.02
CA VAL A 108 -3.17 -2.68 12.90
C VAL A 108 -2.83 -2.08 14.25
N SER A 109 -1.73 -1.33 14.30
CA SER A 109 -1.35 -0.53 15.47
C SER A 109 -1.98 0.86 15.39
N PHE A 110 -2.64 1.25 16.47
CA PHE A 110 -3.21 2.58 16.65
C PHE A 110 -2.45 3.34 17.71
N CYS A 111 -2.03 4.55 17.35
CA CYS A 111 -1.51 5.55 18.25
C CYS A 111 -2.67 6.26 18.93
N CYS A 112 -2.59 6.46 20.24
CA CYS A 112 -3.45 7.39 20.94
C CYS A 112 -2.58 8.42 21.65
N ILE A 113 -2.81 9.69 21.33
CA ILE A 113 -2.15 10.83 21.96
C ILE A 113 -3.24 11.53 22.79
N PRO A 114 -3.21 11.46 24.13
CA PRO A 114 -4.16 12.15 24.98
C PRO A 114 -3.78 13.63 25.18
N SER A 115 -4.79 14.48 25.40
CA SER A 115 -4.58 15.89 25.77
C SER A 115 -3.81 16.01 27.08
N LYS A 116 -3.10 17.12 27.27
CA LYS A 116 -2.29 17.34 28.49
C LYS A 116 -3.16 17.25 29.74
N GLY A 117 -2.85 16.30 30.62
CA GLY A 117 -3.56 16.07 31.88
C GLY A 117 -4.73 15.08 31.77
N GLU A 118 -5.10 14.66 30.56
CA GLU A 118 -6.12 13.64 30.35
C GLU A 118 -5.55 12.24 30.54
N ARG A 119 -6.37 11.34 31.10
CA ARG A 119 -6.01 9.93 31.32
C ARG A 119 -6.98 9.03 30.58
N VAL A 120 -6.49 8.36 29.54
CA VAL A 120 -7.26 7.35 28.81
C VAL A 120 -7.04 6.01 29.49
N THR A 121 -8.13 5.35 29.88
CA THR A 121 -8.09 4.05 30.56
C THR A 121 -8.51 2.90 29.65
N LYS A 122 -9.33 3.19 28.64
CA LYS A 122 -9.87 2.21 27.71
C LYS A 122 -9.97 2.80 26.31
N MET A 123 -9.70 1.97 25.31
CA MET A 123 -9.92 2.30 23.91
C MET A 123 -10.91 1.30 23.31
N LYS A 124 -11.92 1.81 22.59
CA LYS A 124 -12.93 0.97 21.94
C LYS A 124 -12.75 1.03 20.42
N TYR A 125 -12.65 -0.14 19.80
CA TYR A 125 -12.55 -0.29 18.35
C TYR A 125 -13.83 -0.91 17.80
N GLY A 126 -14.60 -0.16 17.01
CA GLY A 126 -15.84 -0.62 16.34
C GLY A 126 -17.15 -0.10 16.96
N VAL A 127 -18.23 -0.04 16.15
CA VAL A 127 -19.45 0.72 16.46
C VAL A 127 -20.48 -0.04 17.32
N ARG A 128 -20.61 -1.37 17.21
CA ARG A 128 -21.67 -2.15 17.91
C ARG A 128 -21.13 -3.17 18.92
N ARG A 129 -20.34 -4.15 18.47
CA ARG A 129 -19.63 -5.14 19.31
C ARG A 129 -18.12 -4.87 19.30
N GLY A 130 -17.77 -3.59 19.49
CA GLY A 130 -16.39 -3.16 19.41
C GLY A 130 -15.54 -3.80 20.50
N LEU A 131 -14.33 -4.22 20.14
CA LEU A 131 -13.35 -4.72 21.11
C LEU A 131 -12.91 -3.56 21.99
N THR A 132 -12.89 -3.80 23.30
CA THR A 132 -12.39 -2.84 24.28
C THR A 132 -11.00 -3.28 24.70
N TYR A 133 -10.04 -2.40 24.57
CA TYR A 133 -8.65 -2.60 24.94
C TYR A 133 -8.36 -1.81 26.19
N ASP A 134 -7.84 -2.48 27.22
CA ASP A 134 -7.34 -1.81 28.40
C ASP A 134 -6.03 -1.12 28.07
N VAL A 135 -5.91 0.12 28.52
CA VAL A 135 -4.71 0.91 28.31
C VAL A 135 -3.66 0.48 29.35
N PRO A 136 -2.37 0.33 28.96
CA PRO A 136 -1.32 -0.06 29.89
C PRO A 136 -1.27 0.84 31.14
N ASN A 137 -1.18 0.23 32.32
CA ASN A 137 -1.19 0.99 33.57
C ASN A 137 0.03 1.93 33.64
N GLY A 138 -0.20 3.24 33.79
CA GLY A 138 0.85 4.27 33.85
C GLY A 138 0.98 5.17 32.63
N SER A 139 0.26 4.93 31.53
CA SER A 139 0.28 5.81 30.36
C SER A 139 -0.61 7.04 30.55
N ALA A 140 -0.09 8.03 31.27
CA ALA A 140 -0.66 9.38 31.33
C ALA A 140 -0.34 10.23 30.06
N GLY A 141 0.12 9.59 28.99
CA GLY A 141 0.63 10.21 27.76
C GLY A 141 0.39 9.31 26.55
N THR A 142 1.13 9.53 25.47
CA THR A 142 1.00 8.77 24.23
C THR A 142 1.17 7.26 24.47
N PHE A 143 0.29 6.45 23.89
CA PHE A 143 0.37 5.00 23.94
C PHE A 143 -0.06 4.37 22.62
N VAL A 144 0.26 3.09 22.43
CA VAL A 144 -0.08 2.32 21.25
C VAL A 144 -0.86 1.09 21.65
N ILE A 145 -1.92 0.78 20.89
CA ILE A 145 -2.61 -0.50 20.97
C ILE A 145 -2.55 -1.19 19.61
N THR A 146 -2.48 -2.52 19.58
CA THR A 146 -2.54 -3.29 18.34
C THR A 146 -3.82 -4.10 18.31
N VAL A 147 -4.63 -3.87 17.27
CA VAL A 147 -5.83 -4.65 16.99
C VAL A 147 -5.45 -5.74 16.00
N SER A 148 -5.55 -7.00 16.42
CA SER A 148 -5.28 -8.15 15.58
C SER A 148 -6.53 -8.65 14.85
N ASN A 149 -6.35 -9.23 13.66
CA ASN A 149 -7.43 -9.83 12.87
C ASN A 149 -8.60 -8.85 12.66
N VAL A 150 -8.27 -7.66 12.14
CA VAL A 150 -9.27 -6.60 11.91
C VAL A 150 -10.38 -7.11 11.01
N LYS A 151 -11.62 -6.77 11.36
CA LYS A 151 -12.81 -7.11 10.60
C LYS A 151 -13.20 -5.98 9.67
N MET A 152 -13.89 -6.34 8.60
CA MET A 152 -14.45 -5.40 7.64
C MET A 152 -15.31 -4.34 8.35
N SER A 153 -15.02 -3.06 8.09
CA SER A 153 -15.82 -1.95 8.59
C SER A 153 -17.17 -1.93 7.86
N ALA A 154 -18.27 -1.92 8.62
CA ALA A 154 -19.62 -2.01 8.07
C ALA A 154 -20.10 -0.74 7.33
N SER A 155 -19.36 0.37 7.42
CA SER A 155 -19.83 1.70 6.99
C SER A 155 -19.24 2.25 5.69
N ASP A 156 -18.11 1.75 5.19
CA ASP A 156 -17.42 2.35 4.01
C ASP A 156 -17.08 1.36 2.89
N GLY A 157 -17.91 0.31 2.76
CA GLY A 157 -17.79 -0.60 1.63
C GLY A 157 -16.67 -1.62 1.78
N THR A 158 -16.91 -2.77 1.18
CA THR A 158 -15.96 -3.86 1.07
C THR A 158 -14.82 -3.43 0.15
N ASN A 159 -13.73 -2.88 0.70
CA ASN A 159 -12.47 -2.72 -0.01
C ASN A 159 -11.91 -4.11 -0.25
N VAL A 160 -12.22 -4.72 -1.39
CA VAL A 160 -11.62 -5.97 -1.83
C VAL A 160 -11.14 -5.76 -3.25
N ILE A 161 -9.92 -6.21 -3.51
CA ILE A 161 -9.39 -6.36 -4.86
C ILE A 161 -9.51 -7.83 -5.25
N TYR A 162 -10.11 -8.07 -6.41
CA TYR A 162 -10.19 -9.40 -7.00
C TYR A 162 -9.34 -9.40 -8.26
N GLU A 163 -8.62 -10.49 -8.47
CA GLU A 163 -8.04 -10.78 -9.77
C GLU A 163 -9.17 -10.90 -10.81
N PRO A 164 -9.15 -10.09 -11.89
CA PRO A 164 -10.16 -10.21 -12.94
C PRO A 164 -10.12 -11.61 -13.54
N SER A 165 -11.27 -12.26 -13.66
CA SER A 165 -11.40 -13.63 -14.17
C SER A 165 -12.27 -13.69 -15.41
N ASN A 166 -12.18 -14.80 -16.17
CA ASN A 166 -12.95 -15.01 -17.40
C ASN A 166 -12.84 -13.85 -18.38
N ILE A 167 -11.61 -13.35 -18.57
CA ILE A 167 -11.36 -12.31 -19.57
C ILE A 167 -11.52 -12.93 -20.97
N SER A 168 -12.33 -12.30 -21.80
CA SER A 168 -12.57 -12.68 -23.19
C SER A 168 -12.69 -11.42 -24.03
N CYS A 169 -12.25 -11.49 -25.28
CA CYS A 169 -12.16 -10.34 -26.16
C CYS A 169 -12.69 -10.73 -27.53
N GLU A 170 -13.72 -10.03 -28.00
CA GLU A 170 -14.43 -10.37 -29.23
C GLU A 170 -14.55 -9.14 -30.14
N THR A 171 -14.69 -9.37 -31.44
CA THR A 171 -14.97 -8.32 -32.43
C THR A 171 -16.01 -8.81 -33.42
N SER A 172 -16.95 -7.94 -33.79
CA SER A 172 -17.96 -8.21 -34.82
C SER A 172 -17.68 -7.49 -36.13
N ASP A 173 -16.88 -6.43 -36.10
CA ASP A 173 -16.66 -5.52 -37.23
C ASP A 173 -15.20 -5.43 -37.68
N MET A 174 -14.28 -6.16 -37.01
CA MET A 174 -12.82 -6.12 -37.22
C MET A 174 -12.21 -4.72 -37.06
N LYS A 175 -12.94 -3.77 -36.48
CA LYS A 175 -12.47 -2.40 -36.19
C LYS A 175 -12.32 -2.17 -34.71
N ILE A 176 -13.21 -2.78 -33.91
CA ILE A 176 -13.27 -2.59 -32.48
C ILE A 176 -13.24 -3.95 -31.80
N LEU A 177 -12.37 -4.06 -30.80
CA LEU A 177 -12.24 -5.19 -29.90
C LEU A 177 -12.96 -4.85 -28.60
N THR A 178 -13.95 -5.67 -28.24
CA THR A 178 -14.67 -5.55 -26.97
C THR A 178 -14.21 -6.64 -26.04
N CYS A 179 -13.47 -6.25 -25.01
CA CYS A 179 -13.03 -7.15 -23.96
C CYS A 179 -13.98 -7.10 -22.77
N THR A 180 -14.38 -8.26 -22.27
CA THR A 180 -15.26 -8.43 -21.11
C THR A 180 -14.60 -9.34 -20.08
N TRP A 181 -14.96 -9.16 -18.80
CA TRP A 181 -14.43 -9.97 -17.71
C TRP A 181 -15.40 -10.05 -16.53
N SER A 182 -15.13 -10.95 -15.60
CA SER A 182 -15.82 -11.08 -14.31
C SER A 182 -15.04 -10.31 -13.22
N PRO A 183 -15.58 -9.19 -12.69
CA PRO A 183 -14.90 -8.35 -11.70
C PRO A 183 -14.94 -8.89 -10.26
N GLY A 184 -15.30 -10.16 -10.05
CA GLY A 184 -15.49 -10.78 -8.73
C GLY A 184 -16.83 -10.43 -8.04
N SER A 185 -17.10 -11.12 -6.92
CA SER A 185 -18.35 -10.95 -6.15
C SER A 185 -18.32 -9.68 -5.30
N LEU A 186 -19.15 -8.72 -5.68
CA LEU A 186 -19.42 -7.50 -4.93
C LEU A 186 -20.85 -7.56 -4.39
N TYR A 187 -21.10 -8.43 -3.41
CA TYR A 187 -22.45 -8.67 -2.90
C TYR A 187 -23.09 -7.45 -2.19
N ASN A 188 -22.37 -6.34 -1.95
CA ASN A 188 -22.93 -5.16 -1.25
C ASN A 188 -22.38 -3.81 -1.76
N PHE A 189 -22.33 -3.58 -3.07
CA PHE A 189 -22.05 -2.24 -3.58
C PHE A 189 -23.35 -1.42 -3.68
N GLN A 190 -23.63 -0.63 -2.64
CA GLN A 190 -24.66 0.41 -2.73
C GLN A 190 -24.18 1.47 -3.71
N GLN A 191 -24.82 1.50 -4.90
CA GLN A 191 -24.76 2.60 -5.87
C GLN A 191 -25.39 3.90 -5.34
N ASN A 192 -25.87 3.93 -4.09
CA ASN A 192 -26.70 5.00 -3.57
C ASN A 192 -26.06 5.68 -2.36
N GLY A 193 -25.64 6.92 -2.58
CA GLY A 193 -25.59 7.96 -1.55
C GLY A 193 -24.22 8.19 -0.91
N ASN A 194 -23.49 9.18 -1.46
CA ASN A 194 -22.46 9.97 -0.76
C ASN A 194 -21.16 9.25 -0.32
N GLY A 195 -20.93 8.00 -0.72
CA GLY A 195 -19.64 7.34 -0.58
C GLY A 195 -18.69 7.73 -1.71
N ASP A 196 -17.51 8.27 -1.38
CA ASP A 196 -16.48 8.68 -2.33
C ASP A 196 -16.11 7.47 -3.22
N GLY A 197 -16.40 7.54 -4.53
CA GLY A 197 -16.13 6.48 -5.52
C GLY A 197 -14.64 6.09 -5.67
N LYS A 198 -13.77 6.60 -4.79
CA LYS A 198 -12.33 6.34 -4.67
C LYS A 198 -11.97 4.94 -4.20
N LEU A 199 -12.92 4.18 -3.66
CA LEU A 199 -12.67 2.83 -3.13
C LEU A 199 -12.86 1.71 -4.18
N ASN A 200 -13.50 2.03 -5.31
CA ASN A 200 -13.67 1.08 -6.40
C ASN A 200 -12.34 0.75 -7.09
N PRO A 201 -12.12 -0.52 -7.47
CA PRO A 201 -11.00 -0.84 -8.36
C PRO A 201 -11.19 -0.12 -9.69
N LYS A 202 -10.13 0.59 -10.09
CA LYS A 202 -9.96 1.16 -11.40
C LYS A 202 -9.39 0.09 -12.33
N TYR A 203 -9.91 0.03 -13.54
CA TYR A 203 -9.47 -0.96 -14.53
C TYR A 203 -8.68 -0.27 -15.64
N THR A 204 -7.52 -0.82 -15.96
CA THR A 204 -6.68 -0.39 -17.09
C THR A 204 -6.31 -1.56 -17.96
N MET A 205 -6.33 -1.35 -19.27
CA MET A 205 -5.92 -2.31 -20.28
C MET A 205 -4.59 -1.86 -20.85
N TYR A 206 -3.55 -2.66 -20.68
CA TYR A 206 -2.23 -2.43 -21.28
C TYR A 206 -2.02 -3.40 -22.44
N GLU A 207 -1.56 -2.89 -23.58
CA GLU A 207 -1.22 -3.69 -24.76
C GLU A 207 0.31 -3.72 -24.93
N ARG A 208 0.85 -4.93 -25.01
CA ARG A 208 2.30 -5.16 -24.88
C ARG A 208 3.12 -4.76 -26.11
N PHE A 209 2.59 -4.92 -27.31
CA PHE A 209 3.37 -4.69 -28.53
C PHE A 209 3.51 -3.19 -28.86
N THR A 210 2.45 -2.44 -28.65
CA THR A 210 2.35 -0.99 -28.86
C THR A 210 2.74 -0.18 -27.62
N ASN A 211 2.82 -0.81 -26.45
CA ASN A 211 3.02 -0.17 -25.14
C ASN A 211 1.95 0.87 -24.80
N ILE A 212 0.73 0.72 -25.32
CA ILE A 212 -0.39 1.63 -25.06
C ILE A 212 -1.15 1.15 -23.82
N THR A 213 -1.57 2.10 -22.98
CA THR A 213 -2.46 1.83 -21.84
C THR A 213 -3.73 2.64 -21.96
N THR A 214 -4.88 2.00 -21.79
CA THR A 214 -6.20 2.62 -21.86
C THR A 214 -6.96 2.41 -20.56
N TYR A 215 -7.65 3.46 -20.07
CA TYR A 215 -8.53 3.36 -18.92
C TYR A 215 -9.91 2.84 -19.33
N CYS A 216 -10.39 1.79 -18.65
CA CYS A 216 -11.69 1.20 -18.91
C CYS A 216 -12.76 1.92 -18.08
N GLN A 217 -13.65 2.63 -18.76
CA GLN A 217 -14.71 3.40 -18.10
C GLN A 217 -15.77 2.49 -17.46
N ALA A 218 -16.01 1.32 -18.05
CA ALA A 218 -16.94 0.34 -17.53
C ALA A 218 -16.24 -0.64 -16.57
N ARG A 219 -17.03 -1.23 -15.68
CA ARG A 219 -16.54 -2.10 -14.60
C ARG A 219 -16.13 -3.50 -15.07
N ASN A 220 -16.73 -3.97 -16.16
CA ASN A 220 -16.60 -5.34 -16.66
C ASN A 220 -16.40 -5.39 -18.18
N SER A 221 -16.14 -4.24 -18.80
CA SER A 221 -15.89 -4.16 -20.24
C SER A 221 -14.93 -3.03 -20.59
N CYS A 222 -14.20 -3.22 -21.68
CA CYS A 222 -13.27 -2.24 -22.23
C CYS A 222 -13.29 -2.33 -23.75
N VAL A 223 -13.08 -1.19 -24.39
CA VAL A 223 -13.12 -1.06 -25.84
C VAL A 223 -11.72 -0.71 -26.32
N TRP A 224 -11.27 -1.44 -27.35
CA TRP A 224 -9.95 -1.23 -27.96
C TRP A 224 -10.10 -1.07 -29.48
N THR A 225 -9.42 -0.08 -30.05
CA THR A 225 -9.42 0.15 -31.51
C THR A 225 -8.36 -0.73 -32.16
N ILE A 226 -8.76 -1.51 -33.16
CA ILE A 226 -7.87 -2.42 -33.89
C ILE A 226 -7.02 -1.61 -34.88
N GLU A 227 -5.72 -1.87 -34.87
CA GLU A 227 -4.75 -1.31 -35.80
C GLU A 227 -4.70 -2.17 -37.07
N ARG A 228 -4.71 -1.54 -38.24
CA ARG A 228 -4.82 -2.25 -39.54
C ARG A 228 -3.67 -3.23 -39.82
N SER A 229 -2.51 -3.03 -39.20
CA SER A 229 -1.31 -3.84 -39.40
C SER A 229 -1.12 -4.94 -38.35
N GLN A 230 -2.04 -5.09 -37.40
CA GLN A 230 -1.88 -6.00 -36.26
C GLN A 230 -3.08 -6.94 -36.14
N SER A 231 -2.80 -8.24 -36.18
CA SER A 231 -3.81 -9.30 -36.00
C SER A 231 -3.76 -9.96 -34.62
N ILE A 232 -2.64 -9.83 -33.90
CA ILE A 232 -2.44 -10.45 -32.59
C ILE A 232 -2.24 -9.35 -31.54
N TYR A 233 -2.98 -9.43 -30.46
CA TYR A 233 -2.92 -8.51 -29.32
C TYR A 233 -2.52 -9.27 -28.07
N ASN A 234 -1.66 -8.67 -27.25
CA ASN A 234 -1.33 -9.20 -25.93
C ASN A 234 -1.76 -8.16 -24.88
N PHE A 235 -2.92 -8.40 -24.28
CA PHE A 235 -3.52 -7.52 -23.30
C PHE A 235 -3.21 -7.95 -21.89
N THR A 236 -2.93 -6.97 -21.04
CA THR A 236 -2.89 -7.12 -19.58
C THR A 236 -3.96 -6.23 -18.98
N LEU A 237 -5.00 -6.84 -18.43
CA LEU A 237 -6.03 -6.14 -17.69
C LEU A 237 -5.60 -6.04 -16.24
N THR A 238 -5.55 -4.81 -15.72
CA THR A 238 -5.13 -4.51 -14.35
C THR A 238 -6.30 -3.92 -13.58
N ALA A 239 -6.64 -4.52 -12.45
CA ALA A 239 -7.51 -3.93 -11.43
C ALA A 239 -6.64 -3.28 -10.35
N GLU A 240 -6.97 -2.07 -9.93
CA GLU A 240 -6.19 -1.34 -8.92
C GLU A 240 -7.10 -0.53 -7.99
N ASN A 241 -6.92 -0.69 -6.68
CA ASN A 241 -7.56 0.12 -5.66
C ASN A 241 -6.55 0.50 -4.55
N ARG A 242 -7.03 1.08 -3.45
CA ARG A 242 -6.15 1.48 -2.33
C ARG A 242 -5.51 0.30 -1.57
N LEU A 243 -5.95 -0.94 -1.81
CA LEU A 243 -5.35 -2.13 -1.20
C LEU A 243 -4.20 -2.71 -2.03
N GLY A 244 -4.20 -2.49 -3.34
CA GLY A 244 -3.18 -3.05 -4.20
C GLY A 244 -3.61 -3.12 -5.66
N ARG A 245 -2.95 -4.03 -6.38
CA ARG A 245 -3.11 -4.23 -7.81
C ARG A 245 -3.10 -5.73 -8.12
N GLU A 246 -4.04 -6.17 -8.94
CA GLU A 246 -4.12 -7.52 -9.49
C GLU A 246 -4.25 -7.43 -11.01
N SER A 247 -3.69 -8.39 -11.74
CA SER A 247 -3.73 -8.34 -13.22
C SER A 247 -3.80 -9.71 -13.85
N VAL A 248 -4.52 -9.80 -14.96
CA VAL A 248 -4.62 -10.99 -15.80
C VAL A 248 -4.14 -10.68 -17.21
N ASN A 249 -3.49 -11.66 -17.86
CA ASN A 249 -3.02 -11.54 -19.24
C ASN A 249 -3.86 -12.38 -20.19
N ILE A 250 -4.08 -11.88 -21.40
CA ILE A 250 -4.72 -12.62 -22.50
C ILE A 250 -4.06 -12.28 -23.83
N VAL A 251 -3.89 -13.29 -24.68
CA VAL A 251 -3.48 -13.12 -26.07
C VAL A 251 -4.69 -13.37 -26.96
N VAL A 252 -4.94 -12.45 -27.89
CA VAL A 252 -6.11 -12.47 -28.77
C VAL A 252 -5.65 -12.42 -30.22
N ASN A 253 -6.06 -13.39 -31.03
CA ASN A 253 -5.90 -13.37 -32.47
C ASN A 253 -7.22 -12.95 -33.13
N VAL A 254 -7.23 -11.75 -33.73
CA VAL A 254 -8.40 -11.17 -34.40
C VAL A 254 -8.71 -11.86 -35.73
N SER A 255 -7.72 -12.54 -36.32
CA SER A 255 -7.85 -13.20 -37.62
C SER A 255 -8.46 -14.61 -37.56
N GLU A 256 -8.66 -15.16 -36.37
CA GLU A 256 -9.32 -16.46 -36.15
C GLU A 256 -10.73 -16.24 -35.58
N ASN A 257 -11.75 -16.58 -36.38
CA ASN A 257 -13.11 -16.74 -35.88
C ASN A 257 -13.15 -17.95 -34.92
N GLY A 258 -13.15 -17.69 -33.61
CA GLY A 258 -13.39 -18.69 -32.55
C GLY A 258 -12.14 -19.01 -31.73
N MET A 259 -12.07 -18.51 -30.49
CA MET A 259 -10.99 -18.80 -29.54
C MET A 259 -11.00 -20.27 -29.08
N GLU A 260 -9.84 -20.93 -29.22
CA GLU A 260 -9.36 -21.88 -28.21
C GLU A 260 -8.57 -21.10 -27.15
N THR A 261 -8.91 -21.31 -25.88
CA THR A 261 -8.16 -20.80 -24.73
C THR A 261 -7.00 -21.76 -24.44
N SER A 262 -5.76 -21.28 -24.56
CA SER A 262 -4.60 -21.96 -23.97
C SER A 262 -4.09 -21.13 -22.80
N ALA A 263 -4.37 -21.59 -21.60
CA ALA A 263 -3.75 -21.12 -20.37
C ALA A 263 -2.33 -21.68 -20.28
N MET A 264 -1.36 -20.83 -19.95
CA MET A 264 -0.01 -21.21 -19.53
C MET A 264 0.27 -20.58 -18.17
#